data_AF-A0A392UM04-F1
#
_entry.id   AF-A0A392UM04-F1
#
_cell.length_a   1.000
_cell.length_b   1.000
_cell.length_c   1.000
_cell.angle_alpha   90.00
_cell.angle_beta   90.00
_cell.angle_gamma   90.00
#
_symmetry.space_group_name_H-M   'P 1'
#
loop_
_entity.id
_entity.type
_entity.pdbx_description
1 polymer ?
#
loop_
_entity_poly.entity_id
_entity_poly.type
_entity_poly.pdbx_seq_one_letter_code
_entity_poly.pdbx_strand_id
1 'polypeptide(L)' 'MAPYFIEETQVVGFEYARDELVSCLVEGNNEPMLVSVVGMGGLGKTTLAKHVFDDPSVKRHFDCRSFIT' A
#
# COMPACT_ATOMS: atom_id res chain seq x y z
N MET A 1 -23.78 -12.01 -0.24
CA MET A 1 -22.55 -12.16 -1.04
C MET A 1 -21.49 -11.27 -0.39
N ALA A 2 -20.55 -11.84 0.35
CA ALA A 2 -19.42 -11.08 0.86
C ALA A 2 -18.45 -10.83 -0.31
N PRO A 3 -17.87 -9.62 -0.45
CA PRO A 3 -16.87 -9.38 -1.47
C PRO A 3 -15.69 -10.31 -1.24
N TYR A 4 -15.24 -10.98 -2.29
CA TYR A 4 -14.10 -11.88 -2.26
C TYR A 4 -12.84 -11.02 -2.06
N PHE A 5 -12.48 -10.76 -0.80
CA PHE A 5 -11.21 -10.13 -0.47
C PHE A 5 -10.12 -11.11 -0.90
N ILE A 6 -9.31 -10.72 -1.88
CA ILE A 6 -8.12 -11.45 -2.25
C ILE A 6 -7.19 -11.39 -1.03
N GLU A 7 -6.90 -12.55 -0.43
CA GLU A 7 -5.89 -12.63 0.64
C GLU A 7 -4.53 -12.18 0.09
N GLU A 8 -3.73 -11.50 0.92
CA GLU A 8 -2.41 -10.97 0.55
C GLU A 8 -1.50 -12.02 -0.11
N THR A 9 -1.70 -13.31 0.21
CA THR A 9 -0.95 -14.45 -0.30
C THR A 9 -1.17 -14.74 -1.80
N GLN A 10 -2.21 -14.18 -2.41
CA GLN A 10 -2.56 -14.42 -3.82
C GLN A 10 -2.03 -13.34 -4.77
N VAL A 11 -1.52 -12.23 -4.24
CA VAL A 11 -1.02 -11.12 -5.06
C VAL A 11 0.48 -11.26 -5.25
N VAL A 12 0.91 -11.34 -6.51
CA VAL A 12 2.30 -11.53 -6.91
C VAL A 12 2.73 -10.43 -7.89
N GLY A 13 4.03 -10.13 -7.95
CA GLY A 13 4.60 -9.17 -8.92
C GLY A 13 4.57 -7.71 -8.46
N PHE A 14 4.14 -7.45 -7.23
CA PHE A 14 4.17 -6.12 -6.60
C PHE A 14 5.23 -6.00 -5.50
N GLU A 15 6.07 -6.99 -5.30
CA GLU A 15 7.01 -7.05 -4.18
C GLU A 15 7.92 -5.82 -4.19
N TYR A 16 8.57 -5.54 -5.32
CA TYR A 16 9.45 -4.38 -5.47
C TYR A 16 8.72 -3.05 -5.25
N ALA A 17 7.58 -2.85 -5.91
CA ALA A 17 6.82 -1.60 -5.82
C ALA A 17 6.23 -1.38 -4.42
N ARG A 18 5.83 -2.45 -3.74
CA ARG A 18 5.39 -2.42 -2.34
C ARG A 18 6.54 -2.01 -1.45
N ASP A 19 7.69 -2.68 -1.55
CA ASP A 19 8.83 -2.45 -0.67
C ASP A 19 9.38 -1.02 -0.85
N GLU A 20 9.42 -0.51 -2.08
CA GLU A 20 9.77 0.88 -2.38
C GLU A 20 8.81 1.87 -1.69
N LEU A 21 7.50 1.66 -1.82
CA LEU A 21 6.49 2.51 -1.17
C LEU A 21 6.54 2.41 0.36
N VAL A 22 6.79 1.23 0.91
CA VAL A 22 6.95 1.03 2.36
C VAL A 22 8.18 1.77 2.87
N SER A 23 9.33 1.66 2.19
CA SER A 23 10.55 2.41 2.53
C SER A 23 10.29 3.92 2.48
N CYS A 24 9.64 4.44 1.43
CA CYS A 24 9.28 5.87 1.37
C CYS A 24 8.46 6.34 2.58
N LEU A 25 7.55 5.51 3.08
CA LEU A 25 6.66 5.85 4.20
C LEU A 25 7.30 5.68 5.57
N VAL A 26 8.18 4.70 5.75
CA VAL A 26 8.71 4.31 7.07
C VAL A 26 10.12 4.88 7.32
N GLU A 27 10.89 5.11 6.26
CA GLU A 27 12.27 5.62 6.33
C GLU A 27 12.37 7.11 5.98
N GLY A 28 11.25 7.74 5.61
CA GLY A 28 11.18 9.17 5.35
C GLY A 28 11.37 10.05 6.60
N ASN A 29 11.57 11.35 6.39
CA ASN A 29 11.57 12.31 7.48
C ASN A 29 10.13 12.53 8.00
N ASN A 30 9.98 12.97 9.25
CA ASN A 30 8.67 13.25 9.90
C ASN A 30 7.89 14.44 9.29
N GLU A 31 8.24 14.87 8.09
CA GLU A 31 7.54 15.91 7.37
C GLU A 31 6.38 15.32 6.57
N PRO A 32 5.28 16.09 6.37
CA PRO A 32 4.19 15.66 5.51
C PRO A 32 4.68 15.32 4.09
N MET A 33 4.43 14.09 3.64
CA MET A 33 4.79 13.60 2.31
C MET A 33 3.54 13.19 1.51
N LEU A 34 3.58 13.43 0.20
CA LEU A 34 2.59 12.93 -0.75
C LEU A 34 3.25 11.97 -1.74
N VAL A 35 2.69 10.77 -1.87
CA VAL A 35 3.12 9.76 -2.84
C VAL A 35 2.00 9.48 -3.83
N SER A 36 2.30 9.50 -5.12
CA SER A 36 1.33 9.28 -6.20
C SER A 36 1.61 7.97 -6.93
N VAL A 37 0.61 7.09 -7.04
CA VAL A 37 0.69 5.84 -7.79
C VAL A 37 -0.09 6.00 -9.10
N VAL A 38 0.63 5.99 -10.23
CA VAL A 38 0.06 6.27 -11.56
C VAL A 38 0.20 5.08 -12.51
N GLY A 39 -0.68 4.99 -13.49
CA GLY A 39 -0.69 3.90 -14.47
C GLY A 39 -2.07 3.70 -15.09
N MET A 40 -2.13 2.92 -16.18
CA MET A 40 -3.37 2.61 -16.89
C MET A 40 -4.44 1.95 -16.00
N GLY A 41 -5.69 1.99 -16.45
CA GLY A 41 -6.80 1.27 -15.81
C GLY A 41 -6.51 -0.24 -15.76
N GLY A 42 -6.92 -0.91 -14.69
CA GLY A 42 -6.74 -2.36 -14.52
C GLY A 42 -5.37 -2.83 -14.04
N LEU A 43 -4.36 -1.96 -13.91
CA LEU A 43 -3.01 -2.34 -13.46
C LEU A 43 -2.89 -2.66 -11.95
N GLY A 44 -3.99 -2.65 -11.18
CA GLY A 44 -3.94 -3.00 -9.77
C GLY A 44 -3.37 -1.91 -8.83
N LYS A 45 -3.38 -0.63 -9.22
CA LYS A 45 -2.89 0.49 -8.38
C LYS A 45 -3.54 0.52 -7.00
N THR A 46 -4.86 0.40 -6.94
CA THR A 46 -5.62 0.35 -5.67
C THR A 46 -5.25 -0.90 -4.86
N THR A 47 -4.97 -2.01 -5.52
CA THR A 47 -4.47 -3.25 -4.89
C THR A 47 -3.10 -3.05 -4.27
N LEU A 48 -2.16 -2.44 -4.99
CA LEU A 48 -0.83 -2.08 -4.46
C LEU A 48 -0.94 -1.14 -3.26
N ALA A 49 -1.75 -0.08 -3.36
CA ALA A 49 -1.97 0.85 -2.25
C ALA A 49 -2.57 0.14 -1.02
N LYS A 50 -3.49 -0.81 -1.23
CA LYS A 50 -4.08 -1.60 -0.16
C LYS A 50 -3.04 -2.51 0.52
N HIS A 51 -2.17 -3.15 -0.26
CA HIS A 51 -1.06 -3.97 0.24
C HIS A 51 -0.07 -3.16 1.09
N VAL A 52 0.33 -1.97 0.63
CA VAL A 52 1.21 -1.07 1.41
C VAL A 52 0.50 -0.60 2.68
N PHE A 53 -0.79 -0.27 2.60
CA PHE A 53 -1.57 0.13 3.77
C PHE A 53 -1.65 -0.97 4.82
N ASP A 54 -1.76 -2.23 4.40
CA ASP A 54 -1.86 -3.39 5.29
C ASP A 54 -0.50 -3.93 5.76
N ASP A 55 0.61 -3.43 5.22
CA ASP A 55 1.97 -3.84 5.58
C ASP A 55 2.26 -3.66 7.08
N PRO A 56 2.77 -4.68 7.80
CA PRO A 56 3.05 -4.59 9.23
C PRO A 56 3.97 -3.44 9.64
N SER A 57 4.93 -3.06 8.79
CA SER A 57 5.86 -1.97 9.03
C SER A 57 5.13 -0.62 9.01
N VAL A 58 4.25 -0.42 8.03
CA VAL A 58 3.38 0.75 7.92
C VAL A 58 2.37 0.78 9.07
N LYS A 59 1.77 -0.36 9.42
CA LYS A 59 0.84 -0.49 10.55
C LYS A 59 1.47 -0.06 11.88
N ARG A 60 2.76 -0.36 12.08
CA ARG A 60 3.51 -0.03 13.29
C ARG A 60 4.04 1.41 13.30
N HIS A 61 4.33 1.98 12.13
CA HIS A 61 4.90 3.32 12.03
C HIS A 61 3.86 4.43 12.26
N PHE A 62 2.62 4.25 11.79
CA PHE A 62 1.57 5.27 11.92
C PHE A 62 0.52 4.88 12.98
N ASP A 63 0.35 5.75 13.99
CA ASP A 63 -0.65 5.58 15.05
C ASP A 63 -2.08 5.53 14.50
N CYS A 64 -2.35 6.33 13.48
CA CYS A 64 -3.66 6.47 12.83
C CYS A 64 -3.52 6.34 11.31
N ARG A 65 -4.39 5.53 10.69
CA ARG A 65 -4.39 5.30 9.24
C ARG A 65 -5.83 5.19 8.74
N SER A 66 -6.09 5.68 7.53
CA SER A 66 -7.40 5.56 6.86
C SER A 66 -7.19 5.14 5.41
N PHE A 67 -8.11 4.33 4.89
CA PHE A 67 -8.15 3.92 3.49
C PHE A 67 -9.54 4.25 2.93
N ILE A 68 -9.59 5.19 1.98
CA ILE A 68 -10.84 5.71 1.41
C ILE A 68 -10.84 5.32 -0.08
N THR A 69 -12.00 4.84 -0.57
CA THR A 69 -12.20 4.41 -1.97
C THR A 69 -13.39 5.12 -2.57
#